data_AF-A0A3D2INP6-F1
#
_entry.id   AF-A0A3D2INP6-F1
#
_cell.length_a   1.000
_cell.length_b   1.000
_cell.length_c   1.000
_cell.angle_alpha   90.00
_cell.angle_beta   90.00
_cell.angle_gamma   90.00
#
_symmetry.space_group_name_H-M   'P 1'
#
loop_
_entity.id
_entity.type
_entity.pdbx_description
1 polymer ?
#
loop_
_entity_poly.entity_id
_entity_poly.type
_entity_poly.pdbx_seq_one_letter_code
_entity_poly.pdbx_strand_id
1 'polypeptide(L)'
;MKQIRTVDAVGHVLCHDMTQIIPGKYKGPAFKKGHVVTAQDIPVLLSMGKESLYVWEKTEGMLHEDEAAAVLRDLAMGPHMIASEPSEGKIELRAACDGLFQVNAQALKTINATPQMMIATRFGNTQVKAGDKLAGTRIIPLVIEKEKMDGLVQRTLEVTGGAPVLALRPFVHKKVGIVTTGSEVYHHRIEDQFTPVLLRKLEEYDTELVGHETTDDSYAMTTEAILSLLDAGADV
;
A
#
# COMPACT_ATOMS: atom_id res chain seq x y z
N MET A 1 -10.18 27.08 17.01
CA MET A 1 -8.96 27.78 16.55
C MET A 1 -8.68 28.91 17.52
N LYS A 2 -7.42 29.15 17.84
CA LYS A 2 -7.00 30.20 18.77
C LYS A 2 -5.96 31.07 18.07
N GLN A 3 -6.10 32.39 18.17
CA GLN A 3 -5.06 33.31 17.73
C GLN A 3 -4.03 33.42 18.86
N ILE A 4 -2.78 33.10 18.56
CA ILE A 4 -1.67 33.24 19.50
C ILE A 4 -0.54 34.05 18.86
N ARG A 5 0.40 34.55 19.66
CA ARG A 5 1.60 35.20 19.12
C ARG A 5 2.50 34.15 18.50
N THR A 6 3.16 34.50 17.40
CA THR A 6 4.04 33.57 16.66
C THR A 6 5.11 32.97 17.55
N VAL A 7 5.69 33.76 18.46
CA VAL A 7 6.72 33.30 19.41
C VAL A 7 6.25 32.23 20.40
N ASP A 8 4.94 32.14 20.65
CA ASP A 8 4.33 31.16 21.56
C ASP A 8 3.81 29.93 20.80
N ALA A 9 4.02 29.84 19.49
CA ALA A 9 3.34 28.87 18.64
C ALA A 9 4.01 27.50 18.54
N VAL A 10 5.20 27.31 19.10
CA VAL A 10 5.90 26.02 19.09
C VAL A 10 4.99 24.92 19.65
N GLY A 11 4.93 23.78 18.96
CA GLY A 11 4.08 22.63 19.30
C GLY A 11 2.62 22.75 18.86
N HIS A 12 2.18 23.90 18.35
CA HIS A 12 0.83 24.08 17.83
C HIS A 12 0.74 23.80 16.32
N VAL A 13 -0.46 23.43 15.86
CA VAL A 13 -0.72 23.06 14.46
C VAL A 13 -1.23 24.24 13.67
N LEU A 14 -0.67 24.49 12.49
CA LEU A 14 -1.15 25.54 11.58
C LEU A 14 -2.49 25.15 10.94
N CYS A 15 -3.47 26.06 11.02
CA CYS A 15 -4.81 25.84 10.46
C CYS A 15 -4.91 26.12 8.94
N HIS A 16 -3.89 26.76 8.35
CA HIS A 16 -3.88 27.22 6.96
C HIS A 16 -2.47 27.20 6.38
N ASP A 17 -2.35 27.09 5.05
CA ASP A 17 -1.09 27.28 4.35
C ASP A 17 -0.57 28.71 4.54
N MET A 18 0.72 28.84 4.84
CA MET A 18 1.41 30.13 4.95
C MET A 18 2.26 30.32 3.70
N THR A 19 1.74 31.09 2.75
CA THR A 19 2.46 31.44 1.52
C THR A 19 3.51 32.50 1.80
N GLN A 20 4.76 32.22 1.42
CA GLN A 20 5.83 33.21 1.41
C GLN A 20 6.00 33.75 0.00
N ILE A 21 6.10 35.07 -0.10
CA ILE A 21 6.31 35.77 -1.36
C ILE A 21 7.63 36.55 -1.22
N ILE A 22 8.65 36.11 -1.95
CA ILE A 22 9.93 36.81 -2.10
C ILE A 22 9.99 37.32 -3.54
N PRO A 23 9.77 38.63 -3.78
CA PRO A 23 9.74 39.20 -5.13
C PRO A 23 10.98 38.79 -5.95
N GLY A 24 10.74 38.24 -7.14
CA GLY A 24 11.80 37.80 -8.07
C GLY A 24 12.55 36.52 -7.67
N LYS A 25 12.22 35.87 -6.54
CA LYS A 25 12.90 34.63 -6.08
C LYS A 25 11.97 33.45 -5.83
N TYR A 26 10.87 33.65 -5.10
CA TYR A 26 10.03 32.54 -4.64
C TYR A 26 8.59 32.96 -4.38
N LYS A 27 7.63 32.11 -4.79
CA LYS A 27 6.21 32.25 -4.46
C LYS A 27 5.62 30.86 -4.27
N GLY A 28 5.30 30.51 -3.02
CA GLY A 28 4.73 29.21 -2.68
C GLY A 28 4.45 29.06 -1.18
N PRO A 29 3.78 27.99 -0.76
CA PRO A 29 3.60 27.68 0.66
C PRO A 29 4.97 27.41 1.29
N ALA A 30 5.38 28.27 2.22
CA ALA A 30 6.56 28.03 3.05
C ALA A 30 6.22 27.08 4.20
N PHE A 31 4.99 27.18 4.72
CA PHE A 31 4.42 26.21 5.64
C PHE A 31 3.08 25.75 5.10
N LYS A 32 2.81 24.46 5.24
CA LYS A 32 1.53 23.87 4.85
C LYS A 32 0.60 23.79 6.06
N LYS A 33 -0.70 23.77 5.79
CA LYS A 33 -1.73 23.41 6.76
C LYS A 33 -1.42 22.02 7.36
N GLY A 34 -1.61 21.87 8.66
CA GLY A 34 -1.23 20.65 9.39
C GLY A 34 0.21 20.65 9.92
N HIS A 35 1.05 21.61 9.52
CA HIS A 35 2.41 21.71 10.05
C HIS A 35 2.41 22.01 11.56
N VAL A 36 3.17 21.23 12.33
CA VAL A 36 3.44 21.48 13.75
C VAL A 36 4.61 22.45 13.85
N VAL A 37 4.35 23.64 14.40
CA VAL A 37 5.37 24.69 14.50
C VAL A 37 6.52 24.25 15.39
N THR A 38 7.74 24.35 14.87
CA THR A 38 9.00 24.07 15.57
C THR A 38 9.69 25.38 15.98
N ALA A 39 10.70 25.31 16.85
CA ALA A 39 11.45 26.49 17.27
C ALA A 39 12.17 27.18 16.08
N GLN A 40 12.56 26.41 15.07
CA GLN A 40 13.23 26.88 13.86
C GLN A 40 12.30 27.66 12.92
N ASP A 41 10.99 27.45 13.04
CA ASP A 41 10.00 28.09 12.16
C ASP A 41 9.69 29.53 12.59
N ILE A 42 9.90 29.85 13.87
CA ILE A 42 9.54 31.14 14.49
C ILE A 42 10.18 32.32 13.74
N PRO A 43 11.51 32.34 13.48
CA PRO A 43 12.12 33.45 12.76
C PRO A 43 11.61 33.58 11.31
N VAL A 44 11.31 32.46 10.65
CA VAL A 44 10.80 32.44 9.28
C VAL A 44 9.38 33.00 9.24
N LEU A 45 8.50 32.56 10.13
CA LEU A 45 7.12 33.05 10.26
C LEU A 45 7.09 34.55 10.57
N LEU A 46 7.95 35.03 11.47
CA LEU A 46 8.11 36.46 11.73
C LEU A 46 8.63 37.22 10.49
N SER A 47 9.60 36.68 9.76
CA SER A 47 10.10 37.29 8.51
C SER A 47 9.03 37.39 7.41
N MET A 48 8.00 36.55 7.48
CA MET A 48 6.81 36.59 6.62
C MET A 48 5.76 37.63 7.08
N GLY A 49 6.07 38.42 8.12
CA GLY A 49 5.17 39.42 8.70
C GLY A 49 4.04 38.82 9.55
N LYS A 50 4.18 37.57 10.02
CA LYS A 50 3.18 36.92 10.87
C LYS A 50 3.54 37.15 12.34
N GLU A 51 2.96 38.17 12.95
CA GLU A 51 3.05 38.45 14.40
C GLU A 51 2.11 37.56 15.24
N SER A 52 1.00 37.13 14.64
CA SER A 52 0.09 36.17 15.22
C SER A 52 -0.23 35.05 14.24
N LEU A 53 -0.51 33.87 14.79
CA LEU A 53 -0.93 32.69 14.05
C LEU A 53 -2.27 32.21 14.57
N TYR A 54 -3.14 31.80 13.65
CA TYR A 54 -4.28 30.96 13.98
C TYR A 54 -3.80 29.53 14.05
N VAL A 55 -3.72 29.02 15.26
CA VAL A 55 -3.29 27.67 15.51
C VAL A 55 -4.41 26.85 16.12
N TRP A 56 -4.24 25.54 16.01
CA TRP A 56 -4.99 24.58 16.77
C TRP A 56 -4.17 24.15 17.98
N GLU A 57 -4.79 24.19 19.16
CA GLU A 57 -4.19 23.87 20.46
C GLU A 57 -4.30 22.36 20.67
N LYS A 58 -3.19 21.68 20.97
CA LYS A 58 -3.17 20.22 21.17
C LYS A 58 -3.93 19.88 22.46
N THR A 59 -5.24 19.72 22.35
CA THR A 59 -6.10 19.29 23.45
C THR A 59 -5.73 17.86 23.83
N GLU A 60 -5.58 17.60 25.13
CA GLU A 60 -5.37 16.25 25.65
C GLU A 60 -6.49 15.31 25.16
N GLY A 61 -6.12 14.12 24.71
CA GLY A 61 -7.07 13.16 24.12
C GLY A 61 -7.36 13.34 22.62
N MET A 62 -6.71 14.29 21.94
CA MET A 62 -6.81 14.47 20.49
C MET A 62 -5.49 14.14 19.79
N LEU A 63 -5.57 13.49 18.64
CA LEU A 63 -4.45 13.17 17.76
C LEU A 63 -4.44 14.10 16.54
N HIS A 64 -3.25 14.52 16.13
CA HIS A 64 -3.04 15.17 14.83
C HIS A 64 -3.25 14.17 13.68
N GLU A 65 -3.58 14.66 12.48
CA GLU A 65 -3.81 13.84 11.30
C GLU A 65 -2.63 12.93 10.95
N ASP A 66 -1.39 13.40 11.12
CA ASP A 66 -0.19 12.59 10.88
C ASP A 66 -0.04 11.46 11.92
N GLU A 67 -0.36 11.75 13.20
CA GLU A 67 -0.36 10.75 14.27
C GLU A 67 -1.42 9.67 13.99
N ALA A 68 -2.62 10.08 13.56
CA ALA A 68 -3.70 9.18 13.22
C ALA A 68 -3.40 8.37 11.94
N ALA A 69 -2.78 8.98 10.93
CA ALA A 69 -2.35 8.30 9.71
C ALA A 69 -1.32 7.20 10.00
N ALA A 70 -0.42 7.43 10.97
CA ALA A 70 0.54 6.44 11.44
C ALA A 70 -0.14 5.23 12.08
N VAL A 71 -1.16 5.45 12.93
CA VAL A 71 -1.95 4.35 13.52
C VAL A 71 -2.64 3.51 12.43
N LEU A 72 -3.26 4.17 11.44
CA LEU A 72 -3.87 3.46 10.31
C LEU A 72 -2.84 2.69 9.48
N ARG A 73 -1.63 3.27 9.32
CA ARG A 73 -0.51 2.61 8.63
C ARG A 73 -0.10 1.36 9.39
N ASP A 74 0.03 1.41 10.71
CA ASP A 74 0.45 0.27 11.53
C ASP A 74 -0.58 -0.88 11.49
N LEU A 75 -1.88 -0.55 11.47
CA LEU A 75 -2.94 -1.55 11.27
C LEU A 75 -2.88 -2.20 9.88
N ALA A 76 -2.54 -1.41 8.85
CA ALA A 76 -2.64 -1.85 7.47
C ALA A 76 -1.40 -2.57 6.96
N MET A 77 -0.22 -2.09 7.33
CA MET A 77 1.04 -2.46 6.70
C MET A 77 1.49 -3.86 7.10
N GLY A 78 1.60 -4.73 6.11
CA GLY A 78 2.23 -6.04 6.25
C GLY A 78 3.72 -6.04 5.86
N PRO A 79 4.38 -7.20 5.96
CA PRO A 79 5.75 -7.38 5.45
C PRO A 79 5.88 -7.01 3.97
N HIS A 80 7.11 -6.71 3.55
CA HIS A 80 7.46 -6.34 2.16
C HIS A 80 6.78 -5.06 1.64
N MET A 81 6.41 -4.16 2.53
CA MET A 81 5.91 -2.83 2.16
C MET A 81 6.85 -1.74 2.66
N ILE A 82 6.81 -0.58 2.03
CA ILE A 82 7.56 0.61 2.44
C ILE A 82 6.54 1.74 2.67
N ALA A 83 6.58 2.35 3.85
CA ALA A 83 5.81 3.54 4.16
C ALA A 83 6.59 4.81 3.79
N SER A 84 5.88 5.80 3.28
CA SER A 84 6.40 7.17 3.14
C SER A 84 6.33 7.93 4.47
N GLU A 85 7.04 9.05 4.54
CA GLU A 85 6.84 10.03 5.61
C GLU A 85 5.42 10.63 5.53
N PRO A 86 4.81 11.00 6.67
CA PRO A 86 3.53 11.71 6.67
C PRO A 86 3.62 13.01 5.87
N SER A 87 2.63 13.24 5.02
CA SER A 87 2.48 14.50 4.27
C SER A 87 1.01 14.85 4.15
N GLU A 88 0.59 15.94 4.81
CA GLU A 88 -0.80 16.41 4.81
C GLU A 88 -1.78 15.34 5.31
N GLY A 89 -1.45 14.69 6.44
CA GLY A 89 -2.28 13.65 7.04
C GLY A 89 -2.36 12.35 6.25
N LYS A 90 -1.47 12.18 5.25
CA LYS A 90 -1.43 11.00 4.37
C LYS A 90 -0.12 10.24 4.51
N ILE A 91 -0.21 8.93 4.65
CA ILE A 91 0.92 8.00 4.48
C ILE A 91 0.63 7.06 3.32
N GLU A 92 1.49 7.06 2.30
CA GLU A 92 1.45 6.09 1.21
C GLU A 92 2.28 4.84 1.54
N LEU A 93 1.74 3.67 1.16
CA LEU A 93 2.40 2.38 1.19
C LEU A 93 2.77 1.94 -0.23
N ARG A 94 3.99 1.45 -0.40
CA ARG A 94 4.53 0.94 -1.66
C ARG A 94 5.04 -0.49 -1.53
N ALA A 95 5.03 -1.24 -2.62
CA ALA A 95 5.59 -2.58 -2.69
C ALA A 95 7.12 -2.52 -2.57
N ALA A 96 7.70 -3.31 -1.68
CA ALA A 96 9.16 -3.47 -1.57
C ALA A 96 9.71 -4.49 -2.57
N CYS A 97 8.86 -5.38 -3.08
CA CYS A 97 9.22 -6.43 -4.01
C CYS A 97 8.06 -6.75 -4.97
N ASP A 98 8.33 -7.55 -5.98
CA ASP A 98 7.30 -8.14 -6.84
C ASP A 98 6.49 -9.18 -6.06
N GLY A 99 5.19 -9.25 -6.30
CA GLY A 99 4.36 -10.24 -5.61
C GLY A 99 2.85 -10.10 -5.84
N LEU A 100 2.11 -10.94 -5.10
CA LEU A 100 0.66 -10.89 -5.02
C LEU A 100 0.24 -9.97 -3.88
N PHE A 101 -0.40 -8.85 -4.22
CA PHE A 101 -1.00 -7.94 -3.24
C PHE A 101 -2.36 -8.45 -2.82
N GLN A 102 -2.58 -8.61 -1.52
CA GLN A 102 -3.84 -9.08 -0.94
C GLN A 102 -4.37 -8.06 0.07
N VAL A 103 -5.69 -7.99 0.13
CA VAL A 103 -6.41 -7.06 1.00
C VAL A 103 -7.46 -7.85 1.78
N ASN A 104 -7.44 -7.75 3.11
CA ASN A 104 -8.54 -8.24 3.93
C ASN A 104 -9.74 -7.30 3.75
N ALA A 105 -10.65 -7.67 2.84
CA ALA A 105 -11.80 -6.85 2.49
C ALA A 105 -12.71 -6.55 3.69
N GLN A 106 -12.85 -7.50 4.62
CA GLN A 106 -13.68 -7.31 5.81
C GLN A 106 -13.07 -6.29 6.76
N ALA A 107 -11.76 -6.37 7.01
CA ALA A 107 -11.04 -5.41 7.86
C ALA A 107 -10.99 -4.01 7.22
N LEU A 108 -10.73 -3.92 5.91
CA LEU A 108 -10.78 -2.65 5.18
C LEU A 108 -12.17 -1.99 5.27
N LYS A 109 -13.23 -2.80 5.16
CA LYS A 109 -14.61 -2.34 5.32
C LYS A 109 -14.88 -1.84 6.74
N THR A 110 -14.40 -2.53 7.78
CA THR A 110 -14.53 -2.09 9.18
C THR A 110 -13.90 -0.72 9.40
N ILE A 111 -12.70 -0.50 8.84
CA ILE A 111 -12.02 0.80 8.90
C ILE A 111 -12.81 1.87 8.16
N ASN A 112 -13.13 1.63 6.89
CA ASN A 112 -13.79 2.63 6.04
C ASN A 112 -15.26 2.88 6.40
N ALA A 113 -15.88 2.01 7.20
CA ALA A 113 -17.21 2.25 7.78
C ALA A 113 -17.17 3.15 9.03
N THR A 114 -15.99 3.36 9.63
CA THR A 114 -15.84 4.29 10.75
C THR A 114 -15.72 5.71 10.20
N PRO A 115 -16.59 6.67 10.61
CA PRO A 115 -16.52 8.04 10.13
C PRO A 115 -15.14 8.66 10.36
N GLN A 116 -14.75 9.60 9.50
CA GLN A 116 -13.52 10.40 9.61
C GLN A 116 -12.21 9.65 9.35
N MET A 117 -12.22 8.35 9.09
CA MET A 117 -11.03 7.53 8.83
C MET A 117 -11.15 6.87 7.47
N MET A 118 -10.04 6.72 6.76
CA MET A 118 -10.05 5.97 5.51
C MET A 118 -8.70 5.36 5.16
N ILE A 119 -8.76 4.20 4.49
CA ILE A 119 -7.67 3.60 3.77
C ILE A 119 -8.14 3.35 2.34
N ALA A 120 -7.42 3.91 1.38
CA ALA A 120 -7.61 3.64 -0.04
C ALA A 120 -6.55 2.64 -0.49
N THR A 121 -6.96 1.56 -1.18
CA THR A 121 -6.04 0.51 -1.66
C THR A 121 -6.19 0.29 -3.15
N ARG A 122 -5.16 -0.25 -3.80
CA ARG A 122 -5.32 -0.99 -5.06
C ARG A 122 -6.28 -2.17 -4.83
N PHE A 123 -6.80 -2.72 -5.93
CA PHE A 123 -7.53 -3.98 -5.88
C PHE A 123 -6.62 -5.09 -5.34
N GLY A 124 -7.10 -5.82 -4.34
CA GLY A 124 -6.43 -7.02 -3.83
C GLY A 124 -6.51 -8.17 -4.83
N ASN A 125 -5.73 -9.21 -4.57
CA ASN A 125 -5.50 -10.35 -5.46
C ASN A 125 -4.99 -9.91 -6.84
N THR A 126 -4.13 -8.89 -6.87
CA THR A 126 -3.48 -8.42 -8.10
C THR A 126 -1.97 -8.52 -7.97
N GLN A 127 -1.31 -8.76 -9.11
CA GLN A 127 0.13 -8.67 -9.22
C GLN A 127 0.59 -7.21 -9.08
N VAL A 128 1.67 -7.01 -8.34
CA VAL A 128 2.35 -5.73 -8.18
C VAL A 128 3.85 -5.90 -8.41
N LYS A 129 4.48 -4.82 -8.85
CA LYS A 129 5.94 -4.72 -9.01
C LYS A 129 6.55 -3.89 -7.89
N ALA A 130 7.82 -4.10 -7.59
CA ALA A 130 8.55 -3.27 -6.63
C ALA A 130 8.39 -1.77 -6.98
N GLY A 131 8.06 -0.95 -5.98
CA GLY A 131 7.81 0.49 -6.12
C GLY A 131 6.35 0.89 -6.40
N ASP A 132 5.48 -0.06 -6.77
CA ASP A 132 4.06 0.20 -7.01
C ASP A 132 3.38 0.79 -5.77
N LYS A 133 2.48 1.75 -5.99
CA LYS A 133 1.61 2.28 -4.93
C LYS A 133 0.55 1.25 -4.57
N LEU A 134 0.51 0.85 -3.30
CA LEU A 134 -0.42 -0.16 -2.79
C LEU A 134 -1.62 0.47 -2.08
N ALA A 135 -1.35 1.41 -1.18
CA ALA A 135 -2.39 2.02 -0.37
C ALA A 135 -2.02 3.43 0.12
N GLY A 136 -3.02 4.17 0.58
CA GLY A 136 -2.84 5.42 1.29
C GLY A 136 -3.75 5.47 2.52
N THR A 137 -3.18 5.77 3.68
CA THR A 137 -3.91 5.98 4.92
C THR A 137 -4.08 7.47 5.17
N ARG A 138 -5.26 7.87 5.67
CA ARG A 138 -5.51 9.24 6.14
C ARG A 138 -6.74 9.31 7.02
N ILE A 139 -6.80 10.33 7.86
CA ILE A 139 -8.07 10.81 8.39
C ILE A 139 -8.61 11.95 7.52
N ILE A 140 -9.91 12.22 7.64
CA ILE A 140 -10.62 13.28 6.92
C ILE A 140 -10.49 14.64 7.64
N PRO A 141 -10.68 14.74 8.97
CA PRO A 141 -10.43 15.97 9.72
C PRO A 141 -8.92 16.15 10.02
N LEU A 142 -8.52 17.35 10.45
CA LEU A 142 -7.13 17.63 10.87
C LEU A 142 -6.75 16.94 12.19
N VAL A 143 -7.76 16.60 12.99
CA VAL A 143 -7.60 16.02 14.32
C VAL A 143 -8.71 15.03 14.60
N ILE A 144 -8.43 14.06 15.44
CA ILE A 144 -9.40 13.03 15.83
C ILE A 144 -9.23 12.64 17.30
N GLU A 145 -10.33 12.30 17.95
CA GLU A 145 -10.33 11.82 19.32
C GLU A 145 -9.55 10.49 19.40
N LYS A 146 -8.60 10.42 20.33
CA LYS A 146 -7.77 9.22 20.54
C LYS A 146 -8.63 7.99 20.84
N GLU A 147 -9.69 8.15 21.63
CA GLU A 147 -10.63 7.07 21.96
C GLU A 147 -11.29 6.45 20.72
N LYS A 148 -11.62 7.24 19.69
CA LYS A 148 -12.17 6.72 18.44
C LYS A 148 -11.14 5.89 17.68
N MET A 149 -9.87 6.34 17.65
CA MET A 149 -8.77 5.59 17.04
C MET A 149 -8.51 4.28 17.78
N ASP A 150 -8.46 4.32 19.10
CA ASP A 150 -8.27 3.14 19.95
C ASP A 150 -9.41 2.13 19.74
N GLY A 151 -10.66 2.60 19.69
CA GLY A 151 -11.82 1.78 19.38
C GLY A 151 -11.82 1.20 17.95
N LEU A 152 -11.26 1.91 16.96
CA LEU A 152 -11.04 1.34 15.63
C LEU A 152 -9.99 0.23 15.67
N VAL A 153 -8.85 0.47 16.34
CA VAL A 153 -7.76 -0.49 16.47
C VAL A 153 -8.27 -1.81 17.02
N GLN A 154 -9.00 -1.78 18.14
CA GLN A 154 -9.56 -2.99 18.77
C GLN A 154 -10.45 -3.77 17.80
N ARG A 155 -11.45 -3.12 17.19
CA ARG A 155 -12.37 -3.76 16.23
C ARG A 155 -11.66 -4.34 15.01
N THR A 156 -10.59 -3.69 14.55
CA THR A 156 -9.80 -4.17 13.41
C THR A 156 -8.98 -5.39 13.80
N LEU A 157 -8.36 -5.39 14.99
CA LEU A 157 -7.60 -6.53 15.51
C LEU A 157 -8.50 -7.76 15.76
N GLU A 158 -9.72 -7.55 16.26
CA GLU A 158 -10.73 -8.61 16.42
C GLU A 158 -11.08 -9.29 15.08
N VAL A 159 -11.31 -8.50 14.04
CA VAL A 159 -11.65 -9.02 12.69
C VAL A 159 -10.47 -9.72 12.01
N THR A 160 -9.25 -9.26 12.26
CA THR A 160 -8.04 -9.77 11.62
C THR A 160 -7.34 -10.87 12.40
N GLY A 161 -7.72 -11.10 13.66
CA GLY A 161 -6.95 -11.95 14.58
C GLY A 161 -5.56 -11.38 14.87
N GLY A 162 -5.39 -10.06 14.79
CA GLY A 162 -4.11 -9.37 14.96
C GLY A 162 -3.22 -9.31 13.72
N ALA A 163 -3.66 -9.85 12.58
CA ALA A 163 -2.92 -9.76 11.33
C ALA A 163 -3.07 -8.39 10.64
N PRO A 164 -2.08 -7.93 9.86
CA PRO A 164 -2.22 -6.71 9.06
C PRO A 164 -3.37 -6.78 8.05
N VAL A 165 -4.01 -5.64 7.76
CA VAL A 165 -5.11 -5.55 6.77
C VAL A 165 -4.61 -5.86 5.35
N LEU A 166 -3.36 -5.52 5.05
CA LEU A 166 -2.75 -5.69 3.74
C LEU A 166 -1.61 -6.72 3.84
N ALA A 167 -1.48 -7.55 2.81
CA ALA A 167 -0.36 -8.47 2.68
C ALA A 167 0.24 -8.37 1.29
N LEU A 168 1.56 -8.44 1.21
CA LEU A 168 2.29 -8.64 -0.04
C LEU A 168 3.01 -9.97 0.05
N ARG A 169 2.63 -10.92 -0.80
CA ARG A 169 3.27 -12.24 -0.90
C ARG A 169 4.28 -12.18 -2.03
N PRO A 170 5.60 -12.20 -1.75
CA PRO A 170 6.60 -12.19 -2.80
C PRO A 170 6.40 -13.37 -3.74
N PHE A 171 6.60 -13.14 -5.04
CA PHE A 171 6.75 -14.28 -5.94
C PHE A 171 8.07 -14.99 -5.65
N VAL A 172 8.03 -16.30 -5.79
CA VAL A 172 9.19 -17.17 -5.62
C VAL A 172 9.48 -17.83 -6.96
N HIS A 173 10.75 -18.13 -7.19
CA HIS A 173 11.15 -18.87 -8.38
C HIS A 173 10.40 -20.21 -8.45
N LYS A 174 9.86 -20.54 -9.63
CA LYS A 174 9.09 -21.77 -9.85
C LYS A 174 9.52 -22.49 -11.11
N LYS A 175 9.73 -23.79 -10.98
CA LYS A 175 9.92 -24.72 -12.09
C LYS A 175 8.57 -25.15 -12.65
N VAL A 176 8.36 -24.99 -13.95
CA VAL A 176 7.07 -25.25 -14.60
C VAL A 176 7.20 -26.42 -15.55
N GLY A 177 6.31 -27.39 -15.41
CA GLY A 177 6.08 -28.44 -16.41
C GLY A 177 4.84 -28.11 -17.24
N ILE A 178 4.89 -28.35 -18.55
CA ILE A 178 3.73 -28.17 -19.43
C ILE A 178 3.31 -29.53 -19.98
N VAL A 179 2.02 -29.85 -19.88
CA VAL A 179 1.42 -31.00 -20.57
C VAL A 179 0.33 -30.49 -21.51
N THR A 180 0.57 -30.62 -22.82
CA THR A 180 -0.45 -30.36 -23.83
C THR A 180 -1.23 -31.64 -24.09
N THR A 181 -2.50 -31.67 -23.71
CA THR A 181 -3.40 -32.80 -23.97
C THR A 181 -4.23 -32.55 -25.23
N GLY A 182 -4.32 -33.54 -26.11
CA GLY A 182 -5.27 -33.54 -27.23
C GLY A 182 -4.79 -34.42 -28.38
N SER A 183 -5.64 -35.37 -28.81
CA SER A 183 -5.33 -36.30 -29.91
C SER A 183 -4.93 -35.59 -31.19
N GLU A 184 -5.57 -34.47 -31.51
CA GLU A 184 -5.28 -33.66 -32.69
C GLU A 184 -3.90 -33.01 -32.65
N VAL A 185 -3.40 -32.64 -31.47
CA VAL A 185 -2.05 -32.08 -31.29
C VAL A 185 -1.03 -33.21 -31.29
N TYR A 186 -1.29 -34.29 -30.55
CA TYR A 186 -0.42 -35.46 -30.46
C TYR A 186 -0.20 -36.14 -31.81
N HIS A 187 -1.24 -36.25 -32.64
CA HIS A 187 -1.15 -36.78 -34.00
C HIS A 187 -0.77 -35.73 -35.05
N HIS A 188 -0.36 -34.52 -34.65
CA HIS A 188 0.05 -33.43 -35.54
C HIS A 188 -1.00 -33.03 -36.59
N ARG A 189 -2.29 -33.20 -36.26
CA ARG A 189 -3.40 -32.73 -37.12
C ARG A 189 -3.54 -31.20 -37.02
N ILE A 190 -3.19 -30.63 -35.87
CA ILE A 190 -3.06 -29.20 -35.63
C ILE A 190 -1.77 -28.90 -34.87
N GLU A 191 -1.34 -27.64 -34.91
CA GLU A 191 -0.20 -27.14 -34.12
C GLU A 191 -0.66 -26.65 -32.74
N ASP A 192 0.20 -26.82 -31.73
CA ASP A 192 -0.02 -26.27 -30.39
C ASP A 192 0.16 -24.74 -30.38
N GLN A 193 -0.96 -24.03 -30.33
CA GLN A 193 -0.99 -22.57 -30.22
C GLN A 193 -1.13 -22.09 -28.76
N PHE A 194 -1.36 -23.01 -27.81
CA PHE A 194 -1.58 -22.65 -26.41
C PHE A 194 -0.28 -22.52 -25.64
N THR A 195 0.68 -23.42 -25.85
CA THR A 195 2.00 -23.37 -25.20
C THR A 195 2.72 -22.03 -25.44
N PRO A 196 2.79 -21.47 -26.66
CA PRO A 196 3.40 -20.15 -26.87
C PRO A 196 2.68 -19.00 -26.15
N VAL A 197 1.37 -19.13 -25.89
CA VAL A 197 0.62 -18.15 -25.09
C VAL A 197 0.93 -18.31 -23.60
N LEU A 198 1.05 -19.55 -23.11
CA LEU A 198 1.40 -19.84 -21.74
C LEU A 198 2.82 -19.36 -21.39
N LEU A 199 3.79 -19.65 -22.25
CA LEU A 199 5.19 -19.20 -22.08
C LEU A 199 5.28 -17.67 -21.96
N ARG A 200 4.59 -16.92 -22.83
CA ARG A 200 4.54 -15.45 -22.74
C ARG A 200 3.95 -14.93 -21.44
N LYS A 201 3.01 -15.65 -20.81
CA LYS A 201 2.47 -15.27 -19.50
C LYS A 201 3.45 -15.60 -18.38
N LEU A 202 4.17 -16.70 -18.50
CA LEU A 202 5.19 -17.13 -17.53
C LEU A 202 6.39 -16.17 -17.48
N GLU A 203 6.72 -15.52 -18.61
CA GLU A 203 7.78 -14.49 -18.70
C GLU A 203 7.58 -13.30 -17.74
N GLU A 204 6.36 -13.03 -17.26
CA GLU A 204 6.10 -11.96 -16.28
C GLU A 204 6.58 -12.32 -14.85
N TYR A 205 6.93 -13.59 -14.65
CA TYR A 205 7.35 -14.19 -13.38
C TYR A 205 8.74 -14.81 -13.50
N ASP A 206 9.41 -14.96 -12.37
CA ASP A 206 10.67 -15.69 -12.28
C ASP A 206 10.38 -17.21 -12.35
N THR A 207 10.35 -17.75 -13.56
CA THR A 207 10.01 -19.17 -13.81
C THR A 207 11.02 -19.85 -14.73
N GLU A 208 11.20 -21.15 -14.54
CA GLU A 208 12.05 -22.03 -15.35
C GLU A 208 11.21 -23.14 -15.95
N LEU A 209 11.18 -23.28 -17.28
CA LEU A 209 10.52 -24.41 -17.92
C LEU A 209 11.40 -25.66 -17.79
N VAL A 210 10.94 -26.68 -17.08
CA VAL A 210 11.69 -27.94 -16.90
C VAL A 210 11.35 -29.00 -17.94
N GLY A 211 10.19 -28.89 -18.58
CA GLY A 211 9.80 -29.78 -19.66
C GLY A 211 8.44 -29.44 -20.26
N HIS A 212 8.22 -29.96 -21.46
CA HIS A 212 6.96 -29.89 -22.18
C HIS A 212 6.68 -31.23 -22.83
N GLU A 213 5.57 -31.85 -22.44
CA GLU A 213 5.10 -33.12 -22.98
C GLU A 213 3.79 -32.91 -23.73
N THR A 214 3.58 -33.64 -24.83
CA THR A 214 2.30 -33.68 -25.54
C THR A 214 1.72 -35.07 -25.42
N THR A 215 0.46 -35.19 -24.99
CA THR A 215 -0.21 -36.48 -24.82
C THR A 215 -1.45 -36.59 -25.69
N ASP A 216 -1.77 -37.81 -26.09
CA ASP A 216 -3.09 -38.15 -26.60
C ASP A 216 -4.16 -37.97 -25.50
N ASP A 217 -5.45 -38.12 -25.83
CA ASP A 217 -6.57 -38.13 -24.87
C ASP A 217 -6.64 -39.45 -24.07
N SER A 218 -5.49 -39.91 -23.59
CA SER A 218 -5.29 -41.11 -22.80
C SER A 218 -4.92 -40.75 -21.38
N TYR A 219 -5.78 -41.11 -20.43
CA TYR A 219 -5.54 -40.95 -19.00
C TYR A 219 -4.16 -41.50 -18.57
N ALA A 220 -3.76 -42.66 -19.10
CA ALA A 220 -2.50 -43.29 -18.75
C ALA A 220 -1.30 -42.44 -19.21
N MET A 221 -1.33 -41.96 -20.46
CA MET A 221 -0.27 -41.12 -21.01
C MET A 221 -0.19 -39.76 -20.30
N THR A 222 -1.33 -39.11 -20.06
CA THR A 222 -1.36 -37.84 -19.31
C THR A 222 -0.80 -38.02 -17.90
N THR A 223 -1.13 -39.12 -17.23
CA THR A 223 -0.60 -39.42 -15.89
C THR A 223 0.92 -39.61 -15.92
N GLU A 224 1.44 -40.38 -16.87
CA GLU A 224 2.88 -40.61 -17.02
C GLU A 224 3.64 -39.32 -17.32
N ALA A 225 3.12 -38.47 -18.21
CA ALA A 225 3.71 -37.17 -18.53
C ALA A 225 3.78 -36.25 -17.30
N ILE A 226 2.69 -36.17 -16.51
CA ILE A 226 2.67 -35.38 -15.27
C ILE A 226 3.72 -35.90 -14.28
N LEU A 227 3.77 -37.23 -14.06
CA LEU A 227 4.74 -37.83 -13.14
C LEU A 227 6.19 -37.61 -13.59
N SER A 228 6.46 -37.72 -14.89
CA SER A 228 7.78 -37.44 -15.47
C SER A 228 8.24 -35.99 -15.21
N LEU A 229 7.34 -35.01 -15.37
CA LEU A 229 7.65 -33.60 -15.11
C LEU A 229 7.83 -33.32 -13.61
N LEU A 230 7.08 -34.00 -12.74
CA LEU A 230 7.30 -33.94 -11.29
C LEU A 230 8.67 -34.53 -10.91
N ASP A 231 9.07 -35.65 -11.50
CA ASP A 231 10.39 -36.25 -11.30
C ASP A 231 11.53 -35.36 -11.85
N ALA A 232 11.26 -34.59 -12.91
CA ALA A 232 12.16 -33.55 -13.42
C ALA A 232 12.22 -32.30 -12.52
N GLY A 233 11.41 -32.24 -11.47
CA GLY A 233 11.43 -31.20 -10.44
C GLY A 233 10.49 -30.02 -10.71
N ALA A 234 9.40 -30.21 -11.46
CA ALA A 234 8.35 -29.20 -11.60
C ALA A 234 7.70 -28.87 -10.24
N ASP A 235 7.56 -27.58 -9.95
CA ASP A 235 6.78 -27.05 -8.83
C ASP A 235 5.30 -26.84 -9.19
N VAL A 236 5.02 -26.61 -10.48
CA VAL A 236 3.73 -26.26 -11.08
C VAL A 236 3.53 -27.03 -12.37
#